data_AF-M2RR09-F1
#
_entry.id   AF-M2RR09-F1
#
_cell.length_a   1.000
_cell.length_b   1.000
_cell.length_c   1.000
_cell.angle_alpha   90.00
_cell.angle_beta   90.00
_cell.angle_gamma   90.00
#
_symmetry.space_group_name_H-M   'P 1'
#
loop_
_entity.id
_entity.type
_entity.pdbx_description
1 polymer ?
#
loop_
_entity_poly.entity_id
_entity_poly.type
_entity_poly.pdbx_seq_one_letter_code
_entity_poly.pdbx_strand_id
1 'polypeptide(L)'
;MLLIDILLIVNYVIGKEYDCITTNSDCIVEFNSQTRKTQFQCKEFDKIKNYSYLFKHDYTFSTNVISCKSMTFEGSLSIINTGNYWINVSTVEFLENSQIEFHANLESNTEFIFGANSKVMWYGSLSFQQLVKFKTTPSLNQPQLIIWNSNWIHLYKTTTTPTYKGFEIINPGGNKQCFDVMSFNNNNALDFDKKSDNHYLPKDFDKGLSMRFGKAYLLSNKKLMRFCPNGIKLNKT
;
A
#
# COMPACT_ATOMS: atom_id res chain seq x y z
N MET A 1 20.00 -19.77 31.57
CA MET A 1 19.21 -18.62 31.09
C MET A 1 19.66 -18.14 29.71
N LEU A 2 20.95 -17.91 29.46
CA LEU A 2 21.46 -17.45 28.14
C LEU A 2 21.04 -18.31 26.92
N LEU A 3 20.97 -19.65 27.05
CA LEU A 3 20.63 -20.52 25.91
C LEU A 3 19.16 -20.41 25.47
N ILE A 4 18.25 -20.12 26.42
CA ILE A 4 16.82 -19.99 26.15
C ILE A 4 16.54 -18.64 25.47
N ASP A 5 17.25 -17.59 25.88
CA ASP A 5 17.17 -16.27 25.25
C ASP A 5 17.72 -16.30 23.82
N ILE A 6 18.82 -17.03 23.56
CA ILE A 6 19.36 -17.22 22.20
C ILE A 6 18.39 -18.03 21.34
N LEU A 7 17.76 -19.09 21.86
CA LEU A 7 16.75 -19.88 21.12
C LEU A 7 15.44 -19.11 20.87
N LEU A 8 15.03 -18.23 21.77
CA LEU A 8 13.90 -17.32 21.56
C LEU A 8 14.24 -16.26 20.51
N ILE A 9 15.46 -15.71 20.51
CA ILE A 9 15.92 -14.76 19.49
C ILE A 9 16.06 -15.47 18.12
N VAL A 10 16.57 -16.70 18.08
CA VAL A 10 16.72 -17.47 16.82
C VAL A 10 15.35 -17.89 16.25
N ASN A 11 14.35 -18.20 17.09
CA ASN A 11 12.99 -18.50 16.62
C ASN A 11 12.14 -17.23 16.37
N TYR A 12 12.50 -16.08 16.93
CA TYR A 12 11.85 -14.78 16.63
C TYR A 12 12.32 -14.20 15.29
N VAL A 13 13.44 -14.70 14.76
CA VAL A 13 13.92 -14.42 13.39
C VAL A 13 13.51 -15.55 12.43
N ILE A 14 12.33 -16.17 12.63
CA ILE A 14 11.61 -16.78 11.51
C ILE A 14 11.02 -15.60 10.74
N GLY A 15 11.84 -14.99 9.89
CA GLY A 15 11.42 -13.95 8.97
C GLY A 15 10.17 -14.41 8.23
N LYS A 16 9.24 -13.48 8.00
CA LYS A 16 8.04 -13.73 7.19
C LYS A 16 8.45 -14.48 5.92
N GLU A 17 7.98 -15.72 5.76
CA GLU A 17 8.28 -16.51 4.56
C GLU A 17 7.54 -15.92 3.37
N TYR A 18 8.25 -15.73 2.26
CA TYR A 18 7.68 -15.30 0.98
C TYR A 18 7.75 -16.47 0.00
N ASP A 19 6.77 -16.60 -0.89
CA ASP A 19 6.79 -17.67 -1.89
C ASP A 19 7.86 -17.39 -2.95
N CYS A 20 8.01 -16.12 -3.35
CA CYS A 20 8.94 -15.66 -4.38
C CYS A 20 9.72 -14.42 -3.93
N ILE A 21 11.03 -14.39 -4.19
CA ILE A 21 11.91 -13.25 -3.89
C ILE A 21 12.69 -12.86 -5.13
N THR A 22 12.72 -11.57 -5.47
CA THR A 22 13.58 -11.08 -6.55
C THR A 22 15.05 -11.26 -6.18
N THR A 23 15.84 -11.81 -7.09
CA THR A 23 17.30 -11.85 -7.02
C THR A 23 17.89 -11.18 -8.25
N ASN A 24 19.04 -10.54 -8.08
CA ASN A 24 19.77 -9.88 -9.15
C ASN A 24 21.13 -10.54 -9.37
N SER A 25 21.13 -11.84 -9.67
CA SER A 25 22.34 -12.53 -10.14
C SER A 25 22.59 -12.11 -11.59
N ASP A 26 23.82 -11.71 -11.90
CA ASP A 26 24.25 -11.39 -13.28
C ASP A 26 23.47 -10.27 -13.98
N CYS A 27 22.95 -9.28 -13.22
CA CYS A 27 22.17 -8.13 -13.73
C CYS A 27 20.82 -8.50 -14.38
N ILE A 28 20.34 -9.72 -14.19
CA ILE A 28 19.00 -10.17 -14.62
C ILE A 28 18.17 -10.36 -13.36
N VAL A 29 17.03 -9.68 -13.29
CA VAL A 29 16.13 -9.80 -12.14
C VAL A 29 15.22 -11.01 -12.36
N GLU A 30 15.47 -12.05 -11.57
CA GLU A 30 14.70 -13.30 -11.56
C GLU A 30 13.98 -13.46 -10.22
N PHE A 31 12.98 -14.36 -10.15
CA PHE A 31 12.38 -14.74 -8.88
C PHE A 31 12.87 -16.11 -8.43
N ASN A 32 13.41 -16.15 -7.22
CA ASN A 32 13.75 -17.39 -6.53
C ASN A 32 12.63 -17.82 -5.58
N SER A 33 12.29 -19.11 -5.62
CA SER A 33 11.31 -19.71 -4.72
C SER A 33 11.95 -20.06 -3.38
N GLN A 34 11.34 -19.66 -2.26
CA GLN A 34 11.80 -20.07 -0.92
C GLN A 34 10.99 -21.21 -0.31
N THR A 35 9.70 -21.31 -0.64
CA THR A 35 8.87 -22.41 -0.14
C THR A 35 8.99 -23.58 -1.11
N ARG A 36 9.34 -24.79 -0.64
CA ARG A 36 9.44 -26.02 -1.47
C ARG A 36 8.09 -26.50 -2.02
N LYS A 37 7.14 -25.59 -2.26
CA LYS A 37 5.88 -25.83 -2.97
C LYS A 37 6.17 -25.98 -4.47
N THR A 38 6.85 -27.07 -4.78
CA THR A 38 6.93 -27.78 -6.08
C THR A 38 6.99 -26.94 -7.36
N GLN A 39 8.18 -26.95 -7.97
CA GLN A 39 8.48 -27.15 -9.40
C GLN A 39 7.94 -26.16 -10.46
N PHE A 40 6.99 -25.28 -10.16
CA PHE A 40 6.69 -24.13 -11.00
C PHE A 40 7.55 -22.97 -10.51
N GLN A 41 8.70 -22.82 -11.15
CA GLN A 41 9.59 -21.64 -11.10
C GLN A 41 8.73 -20.40 -10.84
N CYS A 42 9.09 -19.55 -9.88
CA CYS A 42 8.48 -18.24 -9.73
C CYS A 42 8.62 -17.52 -11.09
N LYS A 43 7.63 -17.70 -11.97
CA LYS A 43 7.56 -17.06 -13.27
C LYS A 43 6.82 -15.76 -13.07
N GLU A 44 7.15 -14.81 -13.94
CA GLU A 44 6.54 -13.51 -14.04
C GLU A 44 5.00 -13.63 -14.04
N PHE A 45 4.41 -13.31 -12.88
CA PHE A 45 3.00 -13.04 -12.60
C PHE A 45 1.91 -13.86 -13.32
N ASP A 46 2.11 -15.15 -13.57
CA ASP A 46 1.14 -15.94 -14.31
C ASP A 46 0.05 -16.50 -13.37
N LYS A 47 -1.21 -16.07 -13.56
CA LYS A 47 -2.52 -16.60 -13.07
C LYS A 47 -2.67 -17.11 -11.61
N ILE A 48 -1.65 -17.04 -10.75
CA ILE A 48 -1.64 -17.67 -9.43
C ILE A 48 -1.92 -16.63 -8.34
N LYS A 49 -3.19 -16.49 -7.99
CA LYS A 49 -3.73 -15.51 -7.02
C LYS A 49 -3.19 -15.62 -5.59
N ASN A 50 -2.45 -16.69 -5.25
CA ASN A 50 -2.15 -17.05 -3.87
C ASN A 50 -0.69 -16.83 -3.44
N TYR A 51 0.18 -16.35 -4.34
CA TYR A 51 1.62 -16.21 -4.04
C TYR A 51 1.95 -14.87 -3.41
N SER A 52 2.92 -14.92 -2.50
CA SER A 52 3.48 -13.76 -1.80
C SER A 52 4.86 -13.43 -2.37
N TYR A 53 5.05 -12.21 -2.87
CA TYR A 53 6.28 -11.75 -3.50
C TYR A 53 7.03 -10.76 -2.62
N LEU A 54 8.35 -10.90 -2.51
CA LEU A 54 9.26 -9.90 -1.95
C LEU A 54 10.14 -9.32 -3.06
N PHE A 55 10.10 -8.00 -3.18
CA PHE A 55 10.92 -7.22 -4.08
C PHE A 55 12.04 -6.56 -3.28
N LYS A 56 13.28 -6.82 -3.70
CA LYS A 56 14.52 -6.29 -3.13
C LYS A 56 15.37 -5.54 -4.16
N HIS A 57 14.94 -5.56 -5.42
CA HIS A 57 15.62 -4.97 -6.56
C HIS A 57 14.59 -4.28 -7.46
N ASP A 58 15.06 -3.35 -8.27
CA ASP A 58 14.27 -2.75 -9.35
C ASP A 58 13.66 -3.85 -10.22
N TYR A 59 12.41 -3.68 -10.65
CA TYR A 59 11.76 -4.69 -11.46
C TYR A 59 10.87 -4.05 -12.53
N THR A 60 11.10 -4.44 -13.77
CA THR A 60 10.31 -4.01 -14.94
C THR A 60 9.64 -5.22 -15.56
N PHE A 61 8.35 -5.08 -15.84
CA PHE A 61 7.54 -6.13 -16.47
C PHE A 61 6.52 -5.52 -17.44
N SER A 62 5.99 -6.33 -18.35
CA SER A 62 5.03 -5.89 -19.37
C SER A 62 3.79 -6.78 -19.48
N THR A 63 3.57 -7.66 -18.51
CA THR A 63 2.57 -8.73 -18.60
C THR A 63 1.13 -8.26 -18.36
N ASN A 64 0.19 -8.95 -19.00
CA ASN A 64 -1.20 -8.49 -19.17
C ASN A 64 -2.06 -8.56 -17.90
N VAL A 65 -1.77 -9.45 -16.96
CA VAL A 65 -2.57 -9.60 -15.73
C VAL A 65 -1.69 -10.04 -14.60
N ILE A 66 -1.49 -9.16 -13.62
CA ILE A 66 -0.85 -9.52 -12.37
C ILE A 66 -1.93 -9.72 -11.32
N SER A 67 -2.04 -10.93 -10.79
CA SER A 67 -2.80 -11.16 -9.57
C SER A 67 -2.02 -12.01 -8.59
N CYS A 68 -1.87 -11.52 -7.36
CA CYS A 68 -1.11 -12.21 -6.32
C CYS A 68 -1.72 -11.94 -4.94
N LYS A 69 -1.31 -12.74 -3.94
CA LYS A 69 -1.77 -12.57 -2.56
C LYS A 69 -1.13 -11.34 -1.95
N SER A 70 0.18 -11.19 -2.09
CA SER A 70 0.87 -10.01 -1.57
C SER A 70 2.09 -9.61 -2.36
N MET A 71 2.36 -8.31 -2.35
CA MET A 71 3.63 -7.72 -2.76
C MET A 71 4.25 -7.01 -1.57
N THR A 72 5.49 -7.33 -1.26
CA THR A 72 6.27 -6.69 -0.19
C THR A 72 7.53 -6.08 -0.76
N PHE A 73 7.88 -4.88 -0.32
CA PHE A 73 9.01 -4.11 -0.83
C PHE A 73 10.02 -3.78 0.27
N GLU A 74 11.28 -4.14 0.01
CA GLU A 74 12.40 -3.93 0.92
C GLU A 74 13.49 -3.10 0.24
N GLY A 75 13.88 -1.99 0.87
CA GLY A 75 14.96 -1.13 0.40
C GLY A 75 14.49 0.00 -0.50
N SER A 76 15.41 0.51 -1.33
CA SER A 76 15.14 1.59 -2.28
C SER A 76 15.12 1.03 -3.69
N LEU A 77 13.96 1.04 -4.36
CA LEU A 77 13.80 0.41 -5.67
C LEU A 77 12.64 1.01 -6.48
N SER A 78 12.66 0.74 -7.78
CA SER A 78 11.65 1.14 -8.75
C SER A 78 10.91 -0.08 -9.32
N ILE A 79 9.59 -0.02 -9.34
CA ILE A 79 8.73 -1.03 -9.96
C ILE A 79 8.04 -0.42 -11.16
N ILE A 80 8.25 -0.97 -12.34
CA ILE A 80 7.77 -0.40 -13.60
C ILE A 80 6.93 -1.41 -14.37
N ASN A 81 5.67 -1.06 -14.65
CA ASN A 81 4.83 -1.80 -15.58
C ASN A 81 4.79 -1.06 -16.93
N THR A 82 5.45 -1.60 -17.95
CA THR A 82 5.44 -1.01 -19.30
C THR A 82 4.20 -1.37 -20.11
N GLY A 83 3.42 -2.37 -19.69
CA GLY A 83 2.20 -2.81 -20.36
C GLY A 83 0.94 -2.00 -19.99
N ASN A 84 1.03 -1.10 -19.00
CA ASN A 84 -0.10 -0.28 -18.50
C ASN A 84 -1.30 -1.11 -17.97
N TYR A 85 -1.07 -2.36 -17.57
CA TYR A 85 -2.09 -3.26 -17.02
C TYR A 85 -2.31 -3.07 -15.51
N TRP A 86 -3.49 -3.49 -15.04
CA TRP A 86 -3.85 -3.46 -13.61
C TRP A 86 -3.24 -4.63 -12.84
N ILE A 87 -2.61 -4.30 -11.71
CA ILE A 87 -2.15 -5.25 -10.70
C ILE A 87 -3.27 -5.46 -9.69
N ASN A 88 -3.70 -6.69 -9.47
CA ASN A 88 -4.74 -7.05 -8.50
C ASN A 88 -4.12 -7.82 -7.34
N VAL A 89 -3.96 -7.16 -6.20
CA VAL A 89 -3.25 -7.73 -5.04
C VAL A 89 -4.08 -7.61 -3.78
N SER A 90 -4.03 -8.61 -2.89
CA SER A 90 -4.75 -8.51 -1.61
C SER A 90 -4.01 -7.61 -0.62
N THR A 91 -2.70 -7.78 -0.50
CA THR A 91 -1.86 -7.01 0.44
C THR A 91 -0.63 -6.40 -0.22
N VAL A 92 -0.45 -5.10 -0.04
CA VAL A 92 0.79 -4.39 -0.38
C VAL A 92 1.48 -3.99 0.91
N GLU A 93 2.77 -4.28 1.06
CA GLU A 93 3.54 -3.90 2.24
C GLU A 93 4.87 -3.25 1.87
N PHE A 94 5.13 -2.08 2.45
CA PHE A 94 6.42 -1.40 2.39
C PHE A 94 7.12 -1.63 3.72
N LEU A 95 8.27 -2.29 3.71
CA LEU A 95 9.05 -2.51 4.92
C LEU A 95 9.65 -1.20 5.44
N GLU A 96 10.20 -1.25 6.65
CA GLU A 96 10.78 -0.08 7.30
C GLU A 96 11.92 0.52 6.48
N ASN A 97 11.97 1.85 6.43
CA ASN A 97 12.92 2.65 5.66
C ASN A 97 12.89 2.42 4.13
N SER A 98 11.95 1.64 3.61
CA SER A 98 11.81 1.43 2.16
C SER A 98 11.45 2.73 1.43
N GLN A 99 12.07 2.99 0.27
CA GLN A 99 11.82 4.14 -0.59
C GLN A 99 11.46 3.63 -1.99
N ILE A 100 10.18 3.65 -2.34
CA ILE A 100 9.71 2.99 -3.56
C ILE A 100 9.20 3.99 -4.58
N GLU A 101 9.66 3.87 -5.82
CA GLU A 101 9.01 4.48 -6.98
C GLU A 101 8.17 3.44 -7.70
N PHE A 102 6.87 3.68 -7.81
CA PHE A 102 5.93 2.70 -8.36
C PHE A 102 5.24 3.26 -9.60
N HIS A 103 5.57 2.72 -10.76
CA HIS A 103 5.10 3.14 -12.07
C HIS A 103 4.13 2.11 -12.65
N ALA A 104 2.96 1.97 -12.03
CA ALA A 104 1.94 1.03 -12.47
C ALA A 104 0.54 1.34 -11.91
N ASN A 105 -0.47 0.70 -12.50
CA ASN A 105 -1.84 0.71 -12.01
C ASN A 105 -2.02 -0.44 -11.02
N LEU A 106 -2.54 -0.18 -9.82
CA LEU A 106 -2.72 -1.21 -8.79
C LEU A 106 -4.05 -1.09 -8.07
N GLU A 107 -4.69 -2.23 -7.87
CA GLU A 107 -5.84 -2.42 -6.99
C GLU A 107 -5.47 -3.29 -5.79
N SER A 108 -5.62 -2.72 -4.60
CA SER A 108 -5.43 -3.40 -3.32
C SER A 108 -6.78 -3.80 -2.72
N ASN A 109 -7.03 -5.11 -2.65
CA ASN A 109 -8.31 -5.66 -2.21
C ASN A 109 -8.48 -5.66 -0.68
N THR A 110 -7.39 -5.65 0.09
CA THR A 110 -7.49 -5.83 1.56
C THR A 110 -6.63 -4.83 2.32
N GLU A 111 -5.31 -4.83 2.12
CA GLU A 111 -4.43 -4.05 3.00
C GLU A 111 -3.29 -3.37 2.24
N PHE A 112 -3.04 -2.12 2.56
CA PHE A 112 -1.89 -1.35 2.15
C PHE A 112 -1.14 -0.91 3.41
N ILE A 113 0.07 -1.45 3.61
CA ILE A 113 0.78 -1.39 4.89
C ILE A 113 2.08 -0.64 4.72
N PHE A 114 2.29 0.38 5.54
CA PHE A 114 3.54 1.13 5.58
C PHE A 114 4.34 0.84 6.85
N GLY A 115 5.61 0.50 6.67
CA GLY A 115 6.61 0.43 7.72
C GLY A 115 7.04 1.83 8.19
N ALA A 116 7.73 1.86 9.34
CA ALA A 116 8.34 3.07 9.87
C ALA A 116 9.27 3.71 8.83
N ASN A 117 9.19 5.03 8.67
CA ASN A 117 10.01 5.83 7.73
C ASN A 117 9.95 5.38 6.26
N SER A 118 9.01 4.50 5.89
CA SER A 118 8.82 4.13 4.49
C SER A 118 8.16 5.27 3.73
N LYS A 119 8.48 5.38 2.45
CA LYS A 119 7.90 6.36 1.55
C LYS A 119 7.71 5.75 0.17
N VAL A 120 6.60 6.08 -0.46
CA VAL A 120 6.24 5.59 -1.78
C VAL A 120 5.86 6.77 -2.66
N MET A 121 6.50 6.90 -3.81
CA MET A 121 6.10 7.79 -4.88
C MET A 121 5.36 6.99 -5.93
N TRP A 122 4.08 7.29 -6.12
CA TRP A 122 3.21 6.55 -7.02
C TRP A 122 2.97 7.33 -8.32
N TYR A 123 3.21 6.66 -9.43
CA TYR A 123 3.03 7.12 -10.81
C TYR A 123 2.10 6.15 -11.53
N GLY A 124 0.80 6.45 -11.55
CA GLY A 124 -0.20 5.57 -12.13
C GLY A 124 -1.50 5.60 -11.35
N SER A 125 -2.42 4.72 -11.70
CA SER A 125 -3.74 4.62 -11.09
C SER A 125 -3.70 3.77 -9.82
N LEU A 126 -4.47 4.14 -8.79
CA LEU A 126 -4.45 3.41 -7.52
C LEU A 126 -5.87 3.21 -6.96
N SER A 127 -6.18 1.97 -6.59
CA SER A 127 -7.46 1.54 -6.04
C SER A 127 -7.27 0.98 -4.64
N PHE A 128 -8.04 1.48 -3.67
CA PHE A 128 -8.05 0.98 -2.30
C PHE A 128 -9.45 0.49 -1.92
N GLN A 129 -9.60 -0.82 -1.82
CA GLN A 129 -10.89 -1.40 -1.43
C GLN A 129 -11.15 -1.36 0.07
N GLN A 130 -10.10 -1.41 0.89
CA GLN A 130 -10.27 -1.62 2.32
C GLN A 130 -9.27 -0.87 3.20
N LEU A 131 -8.16 -1.46 3.64
CA LEU A 131 -7.37 -0.89 4.75
C LEU A 131 -6.10 -0.20 4.29
N VAL A 132 -5.83 1.00 4.84
CA VAL A 132 -4.48 1.56 4.94
C VAL A 132 -4.01 1.45 6.39
N LYS A 133 -2.81 0.90 6.58
CA LYS A 133 -2.20 0.62 7.88
C LYS A 133 -0.80 1.22 7.96
N PHE A 134 -0.45 1.63 9.16
CA PHE A 134 0.86 2.16 9.51
C PHE A 134 1.41 1.38 10.69
N LYS A 135 2.60 0.80 10.57
CA LYS A 135 3.25 0.07 11.68
C LYS A 135 3.60 1.01 12.85
N THR A 136 3.95 2.25 12.52
CA THR A 136 4.19 3.34 13.46
C THR A 136 3.39 4.56 13.04
N THR A 137 3.03 5.42 13.98
CA THR A 137 2.37 6.70 13.68
C THR A 137 3.21 7.54 12.71
N PRO A 138 2.69 7.89 11.53
CA PRO A 138 3.34 8.84 10.64
C PRO A 138 3.42 10.23 11.29
N SER A 139 4.38 11.04 10.88
CA SER A 139 4.50 12.42 11.37
C SER A 139 3.58 13.37 10.59
N LEU A 140 3.24 14.48 11.23
CA LEU A 140 2.60 15.60 10.55
C LEU A 140 3.53 16.17 9.46
N ASN A 141 2.97 16.58 8.33
CA ASN A 141 3.67 17.11 7.16
C ASN A 141 4.66 16.14 6.51
N GLN A 142 4.53 14.83 6.79
CA GLN A 142 5.36 13.77 6.24
C GLN A 142 4.49 12.59 5.77
N PRO A 143 3.72 12.76 4.67
CA PRO A 143 2.92 11.67 4.11
C PRO A 143 3.82 10.53 3.61
N GLN A 144 3.45 9.28 3.92
CA GLN A 144 4.19 8.11 3.45
C GLN A 144 3.82 7.70 2.02
N LEU A 145 2.63 8.08 1.55
CA LEU A 145 2.23 7.91 0.16
C LEU A 145 2.19 9.24 -0.57
N ILE A 146 3.06 9.43 -1.55
CA ILE A 146 3.01 10.57 -2.45
C ILE A 146 2.47 10.10 -3.78
N ILE A 147 1.23 10.48 -4.07
CA ILE A 147 0.65 10.28 -5.39
C ILE A 147 1.12 11.44 -6.25
N TRP A 148 2.13 11.14 -7.07
CA TRP A 148 2.65 12.10 -8.02
C TRP A 148 1.72 12.12 -9.22
N ASN A 149 2.04 11.49 -10.35
CA ASN A 149 1.26 11.66 -11.57
C ASN A 149 0.10 10.65 -11.71
N SER A 150 -0.92 10.74 -10.87
CA SER A 150 -2.15 9.93 -10.98
C SER A 150 -3.34 10.74 -11.46
N ASN A 151 -4.04 10.22 -12.46
CA ASN A 151 -5.34 10.72 -12.91
C ASN A 151 -6.51 9.89 -12.37
N TRP A 152 -6.24 8.86 -11.57
CA TRP A 152 -7.26 7.92 -11.09
C TRP A 152 -6.88 7.38 -9.72
N ILE A 153 -7.61 7.82 -8.69
CA ILE A 153 -7.52 7.27 -7.35
C ILE A 153 -8.93 6.88 -6.88
N HIS A 154 -9.12 5.59 -6.64
CA HIS A 154 -10.41 5.04 -6.26
C HIS A 154 -10.37 4.59 -4.81
N LEU A 155 -11.09 5.31 -3.94
CA LEU A 155 -11.29 4.96 -2.55
C LEU A 155 -12.70 4.39 -2.40
N TYR A 156 -12.82 3.06 -2.27
CA TYR A 156 -14.13 2.43 -2.25
C TYR A 156 -14.97 2.87 -1.06
N LYS A 157 -16.26 3.10 -1.29
CA LYS A 157 -17.26 3.21 -0.25
C LYS A 157 -17.61 1.82 0.28
N THR A 158 -18.00 1.75 1.55
CA THR A 158 -18.71 0.56 2.03
C THR A 158 -20.02 0.46 1.27
N THR A 159 -20.29 -0.69 0.67
CA THR A 159 -21.57 -0.95 -0.01
C THR A 159 -22.28 -2.11 0.68
N THR A 160 -23.54 -2.36 0.31
CA THR A 160 -24.29 -3.54 0.76
C THR A 160 -23.70 -4.84 0.19
N THR A 161 -22.79 -4.76 -0.79
CA THR A 161 -22.13 -5.92 -1.38
C THR A 161 -20.97 -6.38 -0.48
N PRO A 162 -20.90 -7.67 -0.08
CA PRO A 162 -19.89 -8.17 0.86
C PRO A 162 -18.43 -7.99 0.43
N THR A 163 -18.21 -7.78 -0.87
CA THR A 163 -16.89 -7.60 -1.49
C THR A 163 -16.27 -6.25 -1.15
N TYR A 164 -17.06 -5.18 -0.98
CA TYR A 164 -16.55 -3.84 -0.75
C TYR A 164 -16.75 -3.42 0.71
N LYS A 165 -15.72 -3.71 1.50
CA LYS A 165 -15.69 -3.39 2.93
C LYS A 165 -15.50 -1.89 3.20
N GLY A 166 -15.08 -1.13 2.19
CA GLY A 166 -14.91 0.31 2.24
C GLY A 166 -13.53 0.72 2.73
N PHE A 167 -13.04 1.81 2.17
CA PHE A 167 -11.76 2.41 2.49
C PHE A 167 -11.74 2.95 3.92
N GLU A 168 -10.77 2.49 4.70
CA GLU A 168 -10.60 2.79 6.11
C GLU A 168 -9.10 2.96 6.42
N ILE A 169 -8.80 3.95 7.26
CA ILE A 169 -7.45 4.16 7.79
C ILE A 169 -7.41 3.62 9.22
N ILE A 170 -6.48 2.72 9.48
CA ILE A 170 -6.26 2.17 10.82
C ILE A 170 -5.38 3.13 11.60
N ASN A 171 -5.88 3.60 12.75
CA ASN A 171 -5.07 4.38 13.69
C ASN A 171 -4.00 3.47 14.34
N PRO A 172 -2.70 3.82 14.25
CA PRO A 172 -1.65 3.07 14.94
C PRO A 172 -1.87 3.03 16.44
N GLY A 173 -1.46 1.93 17.07
CA GLY A 173 -1.65 1.70 18.50
C GLY A 173 -1.09 2.85 19.34
N GLY A 174 -1.89 3.38 20.27
CA GLY A 174 -1.47 4.45 21.18
C GLY A 174 -1.41 5.86 20.57
N ASN A 175 -1.69 6.04 19.27
CA ASN A 175 -1.65 7.35 18.65
C ASN A 175 -2.84 8.24 19.07
N LYS A 176 -2.52 9.47 19.51
CA LYS A 176 -3.46 10.52 19.91
C LYS A 176 -3.29 11.82 19.11
N GLN A 177 -2.58 11.78 17.99
CA GLN A 177 -2.32 12.94 17.14
C GLN A 177 -2.81 12.69 15.72
N CYS A 178 -3.17 13.76 15.01
CA CYS A 178 -3.42 13.67 13.58
C CYS A 178 -2.10 13.41 12.85
N PHE A 179 -2.18 12.74 11.69
CA PHE A 179 -1.02 12.47 10.84
C PHE A 179 -1.40 12.49 9.36
N ASP A 180 -0.41 12.71 8.51
CA ASP A 180 -0.60 12.75 7.07
C ASP A 180 -0.49 11.36 6.47
N VAL A 181 -1.49 10.99 5.67
CA VAL A 181 -1.66 9.65 5.10
C VAL A 181 -1.05 9.63 3.71
N MET A 182 -1.60 10.48 2.83
CA MET A 182 -1.20 10.57 1.44
C MET A 182 -1.25 12.01 0.93
N SER A 183 -0.39 12.34 -0.02
CA SER A 183 -0.41 13.62 -0.74
C SER A 183 -0.66 13.38 -2.23
N PHE A 184 -1.23 14.37 -2.89
CA PHE A 184 -1.60 14.33 -4.30
C PHE A 184 -0.97 15.52 -5.03
N ASN A 185 -0.39 15.31 -6.21
CA ASN A 185 0.10 16.44 -7.01
C ASN A 185 -1.04 17.30 -7.59
N ASN A 186 -2.23 16.72 -7.76
CA ASN A 186 -3.40 17.28 -8.40
C ASN A 186 -4.60 17.24 -7.45
N ASN A 187 -5.38 18.33 -7.41
CA ASN A 187 -6.56 18.46 -6.55
C ASN A 187 -7.79 17.69 -7.06
N ASN A 188 -7.74 17.19 -8.28
CA ASN A 188 -8.80 16.40 -8.90
C ASN A 188 -8.50 14.88 -8.90
N ALA A 189 -7.48 14.42 -8.18
CA ALA A 189 -7.05 13.02 -8.22
C ALA A 189 -8.14 12.02 -7.77
N LEU A 190 -9.06 12.47 -6.90
CA LEU A 190 -10.23 11.72 -6.43
C LEU A 190 -11.53 12.03 -7.22
N ASP A 191 -11.46 12.84 -8.27
CA ASP A 191 -12.62 13.31 -9.06
C ASP A 191 -12.63 12.75 -10.49
N PHE A 192 -12.13 11.52 -10.67
CA PHE A 192 -12.03 10.90 -11.99
C PHE A 192 -13.40 10.49 -12.55
N ASP A 193 -14.39 10.23 -11.68
CA ASP A 193 -15.76 9.90 -12.06
C ASP A 193 -16.77 10.59 -11.12
N LYS A 194 -17.23 11.76 -11.57
CA LYS A 194 -18.12 12.68 -10.84
C LYS A 194 -19.48 12.10 -10.44
N LYS A 195 -19.87 10.94 -10.99
CA LYS A 195 -21.20 10.35 -10.83
C LYS A 195 -21.20 9.00 -10.12
N SER A 196 -20.08 8.60 -9.54
CA SER A 196 -20.03 7.27 -8.92
C SER A 196 -20.67 7.19 -7.54
N ASP A 197 -21.37 6.08 -7.33
CA ASP A 197 -21.94 5.68 -6.05
C ASP A 197 -21.01 4.77 -5.23
N ASN A 198 -19.96 4.20 -5.84
CA ASN A 198 -19.12 3.18 -5.22
C ASN A 198 -17.80 3.70 -4.64
N HIS A 199 -17.47 4.99 -4.81
CA HIS A 199 -16.28 5.60 -4.22
C HIS A 199 -16.48 6.96 -3.61
N TYR A 200 -15.56 7.32 -2.73
CA TYR A 200 -15.51 8.62 -2.11
C TYR A 200 -15.09 9.68 -3.11
N LEU A 201 -15.92 10.71 -3.22
CA LEU A 201 -15.64 11.93 -3.97
C LEU A 201 -15.10 13.01 -3.02
N PRO A 202 -14.42 14.06 -3.52
CA PRO A 202 -13.88 15.11 -2.67
C PRO A 202 -14.92 15.74 -1.71
N LYS A 203 -16.17 15.89 -2.15
CA LYS A 203 -17.28 16.43 -1.34
C LYS A 203 -17.59 15.60 -0.09
N ASP A 204 -17.29 14.30 -0.11
CA ASP A 204 -17.52 13.40 1.03
C ASP A 204 -16.58 13.73 2.20
N PHE A 205 -15.53 14.54 1.97
CA PHE A 205 -14.56 14.98 2.97
C PHE A 205 -14.82 16.39 3.52
N ASP A 206 -15.83 17.13 3.05
CA ASP A 206 -16.07 18.54 3.40
C ASP A 206 -16.24 18.77 4.92
N LYS A 207 -16.78 17.77 5.63
CA LYS A 207 -16.95 17.77 7.11
C LYS A 207 -16.02 16.77 7.82
N GLY A 208 -15.02 16.25 7.10
CA GLY A 208 -14.25 15.08 7.46
C GLY A 208 -15.02 13.79 7.20
N LEU A 209 -14.42 12.90 6.42
CA LEU A 209 -14.95 11.57 6.15
C LEU A 209 -14.84 10.72 7.43
N SER A 210 -15.98 10.33 7.99
CA SER A 210 -16.04 9.47 9.18
C SER A 210 -15.60 8.05 8.85
N MET A 211 -14.72 7.52 9.67
CA MET A 211 -14.13 6.18 9.62
C MET A 211 -14.25 5.52 10.99
N ARG A 212 -14.04 4.21 11.08
CA ARG A 212 -14.13 3.47 12.35
C ARG A 212 -13.20 4.04 13.43
N PHE A 213 -11.99 4.44 13.05
CA PHE A 213 -10.93 4.85 13.99
C PHE A 213 -10.74 6.37 14.08
N GLY A 214 -11.50 7.16 13.33
CA GLY A 214 -11.29 8.60 13.27
C GLY A 214 -11.98 9.28 12.09
N LYS A 215 -11.41 10.40 11.66
CA LYS A 215 -11.87 11.15 10.48
C LYS A 215 -10.70 11.44 9.54
N ALA A 216 -10.94 11.25 8.24
CA ALA A 216 -10.03 11.68 7.20
C ALA A 216 -10.47 13.03 6.62
N TYR A 217 -9.52 13.91 6.33
CA TYR A 217 -9.74 15.25 5.81
C TYR A 217 -8.90 15.45 4.55
N LEU A 218 -9.46 16.14 3.56
CA LEU A 218 -8.72 16.66 2.43
C LEU A 218 -8.35 18.13 2.68
N LEU A 219 -7.05 18.41 2.78
CA LEU A 219 -6.46 19.71 3.06
C LEU A 219 -5.66 20.23 1.87
N SER A 220 -5.10 21.43 1.97
CA SER A 220 -4.19 22.02 0.98
C SER A 220 -4.78 22.00 -0.44
N ASN A 221 -5.99 22.55 -0.59
CA ASN A 221 -6.77 22.45 -1.83
C ASN A 221 -6.90 21.00 -2.33
N LYS A 222 -7.30 20.09 -1.43
CA LYS A 222 -7.50 18.65 -1.69
C LYS A 222 -6.23 17.86 -2.07
N LYS A 223 -5.05 18.43 -1.86
CA LYS A 223 -3.74 17.79 -2.17
C LYS A 223 -3.12 17.02 -1.01
N LEU A 224 -3.73 17.04 0.17
CA LEU A 224 -3.22 16.33 1.34
C LEU A 224 -4.36 15.62 2.06
N MET A 225 -4.25 14.32 2.26
CA MET A 225 -5.13 13.58 3.15
C MET A 225 -4.51 13.50 4.56
N ARG A 226 -5.20 14.08 5.53
CA ARG A 226 -4.84 14.01 6.96
C ARG A 226 -5.86 13.18 7.71
N PHE A 227 -5.41 12.26 8.54
CA PHE A 227 -6.26 11.48 9.43
C PHE A 227 -6.13 11.96 10.86
N CYS A 228 -7.25 12.09 11.57
CA CYS A 228 -7.31 12.41 12.98
C CYS A 228 -8.05 11.31 13.74
N PRO A 229 -7.44 10.71 14.78
CA PRO A 229 -8.08 9.70 15.60
C PRO A 229 -9.38 10.19 16.27
N ASN A 230 -10.24 9.26 16.67
CA ASN A 230 -11.46 9.57 17.41
C ASN A 230 -11.18 10.47 18.63
N GLY A 231 -11.97 11.54 18.78
CA GLY A 231 -11.81 12.53 19.85
C GLY A 231 -10.74 13.60 19.59
N ILE A 232 -9.92 13.45 18.54
CA ILE A 232 -8.89 14.42 18.17
C ILE A 232 -9.43 15.39 17.12
N LYS A 233 -9.31 16.69 17.40
CA LYS A 233 -9.70 17.75 16.45
C LYS A 233 -8.61 17.93 15.41
N LEU A 234 -9.03 18.13 14.15
CA LEU A 234 -8.12 18.54 13.08
C LEU A 234 -7.42 19.85 13.46
N ASN A 235 -6.09 19.80 13.55
CA ASN A 235 -5.30 21.02 13.57
C ASN A 235 -5.15 21.54 12.13
N LYS A 236 -5.72 22.72 11.86
CA LYS A 236 -5.74 23.34 10.53
C LYS A 236 -4.47 24.14 10.20
N THR A 237 -3.61 24.38 11.19
CA THR A 237 -2.29 25.02 11.04
C THR A 237 -1.21 23.99 10.75
#